data_AF-A0A1X0NP32-F1
#
_entry.id   AF-A0A1X0NP32-F1
#
_cell.length_a   1.000
_cell.length_b   1.000
_cell.length_c   1.000
_cell.angle_alpha   90.00
_cell.angle_beta   90.00
_cell.angle_gamma   90.00
#
_symmetry.space_group_name_H-M   'P 1'
#
loop_
_entity.id
_entity.type
_entity.pdbx_description
1 polymer ?
#
loop_
_entity_poly.entity_id
_entity_poly.type
_entity_poly.pdbx_seq_one_letter_code
_entity_poly.pdbx_strand_id
1 'polypeptide(L)'
;MTEANPQRLLSREDVHTLVRAMTAEMQTTSFFERLREVVLRGPLPTDDLELIAVVESMQREFLADQYKKMQIPAHDPNNNNNNNNNNNNNNDINNNNNNKNSEGTLDGEVILKELQRGVLNYPDKETETLIRNMCMLQESRMIALCANTPELSSLVKPIAPGQQQQQQQDPSAHGHSHQHGPNCQHGHSHGMPNPQEMFEIQMAIQSLSPQLREDMVRIQQRMQSGQPPTPEDAVKMQEIQRHVTAFMATMRQFAHNSSAKK
;
A
#
# COMPACT_ATOMS: atom_id res chain seq x y z
N MET A 1 -13.71 19.03 -37.27
CA MET A 1 -12.30 18.67 -36.96
C MET A 1 -12.04 19.17 -35.55
N THR A 2 -12.09 18.28 -34.56
CA THR A 2 -11.77 18.58 -33.16
C THR A 2 -10.26 18.63 -33.06
N GLU A 3 -9.68 19.81 -32.88
CA GLU A 3 -8.26 19.95 -32.56
C GLU A 3 -7.99 19.20 -31.26
N ALA A 4 -7.17 18.15 -31.34
CA ALA A 4 -6.73 17.42 -30.17
C ALA A 4 -5.89 18.38 -29.31
N ASN A 5 -6.47 18.86 -28.21
CA ASN A 5 -5.77 19.68 -27.23
C ASN A 5 -4.52 18.89 -26.78
N PRO A 6 -3.29 19.38 -26.98
CA PRO A 6 -2.09 18.64 -26.61
C PRO A 6 -2.16 18.35 -25.11
N GLN A 7 -2.35 17.08 -24.76
CA GLN A 7 -2.37 16.66 -23.36
C GLN A 7 -1.06 17.11 -22.73
N ARG A 8 -1.16 18.07 -21.81
CA ARG A 8 -0.01 18.61 -21.10
C ARG A 8 0.54 17.51 -20.21
N LEU A 9 1.58 16.82 -20.67
CA LEU A 9 2.29 15.80 -19.92
C LEU A 9 3.05 16.46 -18.76
N LEU A 10 3.04 15.83 -17.59
CA LEU A 10 3.88 16.26 -16.47
C LEU A 10 5.34 16.14 -16.86
N SER A 11 6.19 17.06 -16.41
CA SER A 11 7.64 16.85 -16.55
C SER A 11 8.12 15.76 -15.59
N ARG A 12 9.34 15.25 -15.81
CA ARG A 12 9.97 14.29 -14.89
C ARG A 12 10.07 14.87 -13.48
N GLU A 13 10.47 16.13 -13.38
CA GLU A 13 10.63 16.86 -12.13
C GLU A 13 9.28 17.07 -11.42
N ASP A 14 8.21 17.32 -12.17
CA ASP A 14 6.85 17.39 -11.61
C ASP A 14 6.43 16.04 -11.01
N VAL A 15 6.63 14.93 -11.74
CA VAL A 15 6.34 13.58 -11.25
C VAL A 15 7.09 13.31 -9.95
N HIS A 16 8.39 13.60 -9.91
CA HIS A 16 9.21 13.40 -8.72
C HIS A 16 8.71 14.21 -7.53
N THR A 17 8.38 15.48 -7.76
CA THR A 17 7.92 16.40 -6.71
C THR A 17 6.58 15.94 -6.14
N LEU A 18 5.64 15.58 -7.00
CA LEU A 18 4.32 15.09 -6.61
C LEU A 18 4.39 13.74 -5.90
N VAL A 19 5.21 12.79 -6.37
CA VAL A 19 5.40 11.48 -5.70
C VAL A 19 6.01 11.68 -4.32
N ARG A 20 7.00 12.56 -4.16
CA ARG A 20 7.60 12.87 -2.84
C ARG A 20 6.58 13.52 -1.91
N ALA A 21 5.81 14.50 -2.40
CA ALA A 21 4.77 15.16 -1.62
C ALA A 21 3.68 14.18 -1.18
N MET A 22 3.22 13.31 -2.09
CA MET A 22 2.23 12.27 -1.78
C MET A 22 2.76 11.25 -0.76
N THR A 23 4.01 10.81 -0.94
CA THR A 23 4.67 9.90 0.00
C THR A 23 4.74 10.52 1.39
N ALA A 24 5.13 11.79 1.50
CA ALA A 24 5.17 12.51 2.77
C ALA A 24 3.78 12.65 3.40
N GLU A 25 2.75 12.98 2.61
CA GLU A 25 1.37 13.08 3.10
C GLU A 25 0.86 11.74 3.65
N MET A 26 1.05 10.64 2.91
CA MET A 26 0.66 9.29 3.35
C MET A 26 1.43 8.80 4.59
N GLN A 27 2.55 9.43 4.94
CA GLN A 27 3.27 9.15 6.18
C GLN A 27 2.63 9.83 7.40
N THR A 28 1.82 10.86 7.21
CA THR A 28 1.19 11.60 8.32
C THR A 28 0.09 10.79 9.00
N THR A 29 -0.08 10.98 10.31
CA THR A 29 -1.22 10.43 11.05
C THR A 29 -2.53 11.05 10.58
N SER A 30 -2.53 12.33 10.22
CA SER A 30 -3.73 13.03 9.74
C SER A 30 -4.29 12.44 8.44
N PHE A 31 -3.44 12.00 7.51
CA PHE A 31 -3.89 11.30 6.31
C PHE A 31 -4.54 9.97 6.66
N PHE A 32 -3.94 9.20 7.57
CA PHE A 32 -4.45 7.90 7.98
C PHE A 32 -5.81 7.99 8.68
N GLU A 33 -5.97 8.95 9.61
CA GLU A 33 -7.26 9.19 10.27
C GLU A 33 -8.32 9.66 9.29
N ARG A 34 -7.97 10.54 8.35
CA ARG A 34 -8.89 10.99 7.29
C ARG A 34 -9.31 9.82 6.39
N LEU A 35 -8.37 8.94 6.02
CA LEU A 35 -8.68 7.75 5.23
C LEU A 35 -9.65 6.84 5.96
N ARG A 36 -9.42 6.60 7.26
CA ARG A 36 -10.33 5.84 8.10
C ARG A 36 -11.72 6.46 8.15
N GLU A 37 -11.81 7.77 8.36
CA GLU A 37 -13.08 8.49 8.40
C GLU A 37 -13.84 8.37 7.07
N VAL A 38 -13.17 8.57 5.93
CA VAL A 38 -13.79 8.47 4.60
C VAL A 38 -14.33 7.06 4.35
N VAL A 39 -13.56 6.03 4.71
CA VAL A 39 -13.97 4.62 4.56
C VAL A 39 -15.19 4.30 5.42
N LEU A 40 -15.26 4.81 6.66
CA LEU A 40 -16.38 4.56 7.57
C LEU A 40 -17.64 5.40 7.26
N ARG A 41 -17.50 6.51 6.53
CA ARG A 41 -18.64 7.37 6.15
C ARG A 41 -19.44 6.82 4.96
N GLY A 42 -18.80 6.06 4.09
CA GLY A 42 -19.41 5.46 2.89
C GLY A 42 -19.95 4.04 3.10
N PRO A 43 -20.45 3.38 2.05
CA PRO A 43 -20.57 1.92 2.08
C PRO A 43 -19.18 1.32 2.36
N LEU A 44 -19.12 0.39 3.31
CA LEU A 44 -17.87 -0.27 3.65
C LEU A 44 -17.34 -1.03 2.43
N PRO A 45 -16.06 -0.85 2.06
CA PRO A 45 -15.44 -1.61 0.98
C PRO A 45 -15.52 -3.10 1.25
N THR A 46 -15.97 -3.85 0.25
CA THR A 46 -16.17 -5.30 0.29
C THR A 46 -15.00 -6.08 -0.32
N ASP A 47 -14.18 -5.41 -1.12
CA ASP A 47 -12.93 -5.93 -1.67
C ASP A 47 -11.81 -4.87 -1.70
N ASP A 48 -10.60 -5.32 -2.08
CA ASP A 48 -9.42 -4.46 -2.15
C ASP A 48 -9.54 -3.38 -3.23
N LEU A 49 -10.29 -3.62 -4.32
CA LEU A 49 -10.45 -2.65 -5.42
C LEU A 49 -11.29 -1.46 -4.98
N GLU A 50 -12.37 -1.71 -4.23
CA GLU A 50 -13.20 -0.65 -3.64
C GLU A 50 -12.38 0.19 -2.64
N LEU A 51 -11.52 -0.44 -1.83
CA LEU A 51 -10.65 0.27 -0.90
C LEU A 51 -9.59 1.10 -1.65
N ILE A 52 -9.00 0.56 -2.72
CA ILE A 52 -8.07 1.29 -3.60
C ILE A 52 -8.78 2.51 -4.19
N ALA A 53 -10.02 2.40 -4.65
CA ALA A 53 -10.76 3.52 -5.22
C ALA A 53 -10.98 4.66 -4.20
N VAL A 54 -11.19 4.34 -2.93
CA VAL A 54 -11.28 5.33 -1.85
C VAL A 54 -9.94 6.04 -1.65
N VAL A 55 -8.84 5.28 -1.58
CA VAL A 55 -7.49 5.84 -1.46
C VAL A 55 -7.15 6.74 -2.65
N GLU A 56 -7.40 6.27 -3.88
CA GLU A 56 -7.17 7.05 -5.10
C GLU A 56 -8.00 8.34 -5.11
N SER A 57 -9.22 8.33 -4.57
CA SER A 57 -10.02 9.55 -4.46
C SER A 57 -9.36 10.62 -3.60
N MET A 58 -8.79 10.23 -2.46
CA MET A 58 -8.03 11.15 -1.61
C MET A 58 -6.74 11.61 -2.28
N GLN A 59 -6.07 10.70 -3.00
CA GLN A 59 -4.85 11.04 -3.74
C GLN A 59 -5.12 12.07 -4.83
N ARG A 60 -6.21 11.94 -5.60
CA ARG A 60 -6.61 12.90 -6.65
C ARG A 60 -6.82 14.29 -6.08
N GLU A 61 -7.55 14.40 -4.97
CA GLU A 61 -7.80 15.70 -4.31
C GLU A 61 -6.50 16.36 -3.86
N PHE A 62 -5.63 15.60 -3.19
CA PHE A 62 -4.33 16.11 -2.74
C PHE A 62 -3.43 16.51 -3.92
N LEU A 63 -3.34 15.68 -4.96
CA LEU A 63 -2.49 15.97 -6.14
C LEU A 63 -2.95 17.22 -6.88
N ALA A 64 -4.25 17.43 -7.02
CA ALA A 64 -4.78 18.64 -7.64
C ALA A 64 -4.38 19.89 -6.86
N ASP A 65 -4.48 19.86 -5.52
CA ASP A 65 -4.07 20.98 -4.66
C ASP A 65 -2.55 21.21 -4.69
N GLN A 66 -1.75 20.15 -4.59
CA GLN A 66 -0.28 20.26 -4.67
C GLN A 66 0.19 20.80 -6.02
N TYR A 67 -0.37 20.30 -7.12
CA TYR A 67 0.00 20.77 -8.44
C TYR A 67 -0.39 22.24 -8.65
N LYS A 68 -1.54 22.67 -8.10
CA LYS A 68 -1.92 24.08 -8.09
C LYS A 68 -0.89 24.94 -7.33
N LYS A 69 -0.39 24.47 -6.18
CA LYS A 69 0.66 25.16 -5.41
C LYS A 69 1.98 25.28 -6.20
N MET A 70 2.33 24.26 -6.99
CA MET A 70 3.51 24.29 -7.85
C MET A 70 3.39 25.27 -9.03
N GLN A 71 2.17 25.48 -9.54
CA GLN A 71 1.93 26.40 -10.66
C GLN A 71 1.92 27.87 -10.27
N ILE A 72 1.79 28.20 -8.99
CA ILE A 72 1.92 29.59 -8.53
C ILE A 72 3.40 29.94 -8.67
N PRO A 73 3.79 30.81 -9.62
CA PRO A 73 5.16 31.28 -9.73
C PRO A 73 5.52 31.82 -8.35
N ALA A 74 6.70 31.47 -7.82
CA ALA A 74 7.19 32.03 -6.58
C ALA A 74 7.19 33.57 -6.71
N HIS A 75 6.09 34.19 -6.32
CA HIS A 75 5.89 35.61 -6.50
C HIS A 75 6.87 36.22 -5.51
N ASP A 76 7.82 36.97 -6.05
CA ASP A 76 8.89 37.67 -5.38
C ASP A 76 8.61 37.87 -3.87
N PRO A 77 9.39 37.27 -2.95
CA PRO A 77 9.17 37.41 -1.50
C PRO A 77 9.36 38.85 -0.99
N ASN A 78 9.46 39.84 -1.88
CA ASN A 78 9.70 41.23 -1.56
C ASN A 78 8.42 42.05 -1.29
N ASN A 79 7.23 41.44 -1.22
CA ASN A 79 6.05 42.13 -0.70
C ASN A 79 5.88 41.86 0.80
N ASN A 80 6.67 42.59 1.58
CA ASN A 80 6.57 42.73 3.03
C ASN A 80 5.25 43.41 3.42
N ASN A 81 4.11 42.72 3.31
CA ASN A 81 2.84 43.21 3.86
C ASN A 81 2.61 42.56 5.24
N ASN A 82 3.34 43.09 6.20
CA ASN A 82 3.04 43.04 7.62
C ASN A 82 1.65 43.66 7.86
N ASN A 83 0.58 42.85 7.98
CA ASN A 83 -0.61 43.29 8.71
C ASN A 83 -1.37 42.14 9.37
N ASN A 84 -0.93 41.87 10.60
CA ASN A 84 -1.77 41.82 11.79
C ASN A 84 -3.01 40.91 11.80
N ASN A 85 -2.80 39.75 12.42
CA ASN A 85 -3.70 39.06 13.34
C ASN A 85 -4.94 39.88 13.79
N ASN A 86 -6.11 39.53 13.27
CA ASN A 86 -7.34 39.68 14.03
C ASN A 86 -8.30 38.51 13.80
N ASN A 87 -8.31 37.63 14.79
CA ASN A 87 -9.36 36.68 15.11
C ASN A 87 -10.75 37.33 15.01
N ASN A 88 -11.56 36.96 14.01
CA ASN A 88 -13.01 37.05 14.17
C ASN A 88 -13.74 35.94 13.41
N ASN A 89 -14.17 34.97 14.21
CA ASN A 89 -15.20 33.99 13.94
C ASN A 89 -16.50 34.71 13.55
N ASN A 90 -16.87 34.74 12.26
CA ASN A 90 -18.28 34.80 11.92
C ASN A 90 -18.60 34.06 10.60
N ASN A 91 -19.58 33.20 10.77
CA ASN A 91 -20.30 32.39 9.81
C ASN A 91 -20.96 33.30 8.75
N ASP A 92 -20.44 33.33 7.52
CA ASP A 92 -21.23 33.82 6.39
C ASP A 92 -21.09 32.92 5.16
N ILE A 93 -22.23 32.29 4.91
CA ILE A 93 -22.60 31.47 3.77
C ILE A 93 -22.77 32.43 2.57
N ASN A 94 -22.42 31.97 1.37
CA ASN A 94 -22.48 32.66 0.08
C ASN A 94 -21.32 33.62 -0.24
N ASN A 95 -20.27 33.06 -0.83
CA ASN A 95 -19.64 33.75 -1.95
C ASN A 95 -19.37 32.79 -3.11
N ASN A 96 -20.42 32.63 -3.92
CA ASN A 96 -20.46 31.87 -5.16
C ASN A 96 -19.75 32.66 -6.28
N ASN A 97 -18.45 32.95 -6.11
CA ASN A 97 -17.68 33.67 -7.13
C ASN A 97 -17.07 32.67 -8.12
N ASN A 98 -17.89 32.37 -9.12
CA ASN A 98 -17.68 31.48 -10.25
C ASN A 98 -16.65 32.08 -11.23
N ASN A 99 -15.40 32.27 -10.80
CA ASN A 99 -14.33 32.75 -11.67
C ASN A 99 -13.84 31.60 -12.58
N LYS A 100 -14.59 31.39 -13.67
CA LYS A 100 -14.34 30.43 -14.77
C LYS A 100 -13.12 30.80 -15.65
N ASN A 101 -12.03 31.23 -15.05
CA ASN A 101 -10.72 31.30 -15.73
C ASN A 101 -9.82 30.14 -15.24
N SER A 102 -10.36 28.93 -15.17
CA SER A 102 -9.60 27.69 -14.94
C SER A 102 -8.89 27.24 -16.22
N GLU A 103 -8.21 28.15 -16.91
CA GLU A 103 -7.29 27.79 -17.98
C GLU A 103 -6.01 27.23 -17.35
N GLY A 104 -5.95 25.90 -17.14
CA GLY A 104 -4.67 25.20 -16.98
C GLY A 104 -4.41 24.43 -15.68
N THR A 105 -5.39 24.31 -14.77
CA THR A 105 -5.21 23.36 -13.64
C THR A 105 -5.49 21.95 -14.13
N LEU A 106 -4.46 21.09 -14.13
CA LEU A 106 -4.63 19.67 -14.43
C LEU A 106 -5.54 19.03 -13.38
N ASP A 107 -6.48 18.22 -13.84
CA ASP A 107 -7.34 17.43 -12.97
C ASP A 107 -6.51 16.39 -12.19
N GLY A 108 -6.87 16.16 -10.93
CA GLY A 108 -6.19 15.20 -10.05
C GLY A 108 -6.21 13.79 -10.63
N GLU A 109 -7.26 13.41 -11.37
CA GLU A 109 -7.33 12.12 -12.07
C GLU A 109 -6.27 12.01 -13.17
N VAL A 110 -6.05 13.09 -13.94
CA VAL A 110 -5.04 13.12 -15.00
C VAL A 110 -3.64 13.05 -14.37
N ILE A 111 -3.41 13.81 -13.31
CA ILE A 111 -2.12 13.79 -12.58
C ILE A 111 -1.83 12.38 -12.06
N LEU A 112 -2.79 11.73 -11.39
CA LEU A 112 -2.61 10.38 -10.86
C LEU A 112 -2.30 9.36 -11.96
N LYS A 113 -3.00 9.41 -13.10
CA LYS A 113 -2.72 8.55 -14.26
C LYS A 113 -1.32 8.78 -14.83
N GLU A 114 -0.85 10.03 -14.88
CA GLU A 114 0.51 10.33 -15.32
C GLU A 114 1.57 9.85 -14.31
N LEU A 115 1.30 9.91 -12.99
CA LEU A 115 2.16 9.29 -11.98
C LEU A 115 2.25 7.76 -12.18
N GLN A 116 1.12 7.09 -12.42
CA GLN A 116 1.08 5.64 -12.70
C GLN A 116 1.88 5.28 -13.97
N ARG A 117 1.85 6.15 -14.99
CA ARG A 117 2.63 6.00 -16.22
C ARG A 117 4.08 6.49 -16.09
N GLY A 118 4.45 7.12 -14.97
CA GLY A 118 5.76 7.73 -14.78
C GLY A 118 6.93 6.77 -15.02
N VAL A 119 6.80 5.51 -14.62
CA VAL A 119 7.83 4.47 -14.87
C VAL A 119 7.99 4.16 -16.37
N LEU A 120 6.90 4.23 -17.14
CA LEU A 120 6.93 3.99 -18.59
C LEU A 120 7.49 5.21 -19.33
N ASN A 121 7.10 6.41 -18.91
CA ASN A 121 7.50 7.67 -19.54
C ASN A 121 8.94 8.07 -19.18
N TYR A 122 9.39 7.71 -17.97
CA TYR A 122 10.72 8.03 -17.44
C TYR A 122 11.37 6.76 -16.87
N PRO A 123 11.98 5.92 -17.73
CA PRO A 123 12.56 4.63 -17.33
C PRO A 123 13.92 4.78 -16.64
N ASP A 124 14.07 5.79 -15.78
CA ASP A 124 15.26 5.98 -14.95
C ASP A 124 15.08 5.37 -13.56
N LYS A 125 16.20 4.94 -12.97
CA LYS A 125 16.20 4.19 -11.70
C LYS A 125 15.61 5.00 -10.54
N GLU A 126 15.77 6.32 -10.56
CA GLU A 126 15.25 7.20 -9.52
C GLU A 126 13.73 7.26 -9.59
N THR A 127 13.14 7.51 -10.76
CA THR A 127 11.68 7.50 -10.96
C THR A 127 11.06 6.17 -10.54
N GLU A 128 11.66 5.05 -10.97
CA GLU A 128 11.22 3.70 -10.60
C GLU A 128 11.22 3.52 -9.07
N THR A 129 12.29 3.95 -8.41
CA THR A 129 12.45 3.80 -6.96
C THR A 129 11.44 4.64 -6.19
N LEU A 130 11.21 5.89 -6.61
CA LEU A 130 10.23 6.78 -5.98
C LEU A 130 8.80 6.22 -6.09
N ILE A 131 8.38 5.84 -7.31
CA ILE A 131 7.03 5.30 -7.53
C ILE A 131 6.86 3.96 -6.79
N ARG A 132 7.85 3.07 -6.84
CA ARG A 132 7.82 1.81 -6.10
C ARG A 132 7.68 2.02 -4.60
N ASN A 133 8.43 2.96 -4.01
CA ASN A 133 8.34 3.28 -2.59
C ASN A 133 6.97 3.83 -2.20
N MET A 134 6.39 4.70 -3.04
CA MET A 134 5.03 5.23 -2.84
C MET A 134 4.00 4.10 -2.86
N CYS A 135 4.07 3.18 -3.82
CA CYS A 135 3.15 2.04 -3.91
C CYS A 135 3.27 1.09 -2.71
N MET A 136 4.50 0.74 -2.29
CA MET A 136 4.71 -0.10 -1.10
C MET A 136 4.17 0.59 0.17
N LEU A 137 4.34 1.90 0.29
CA LEU A 137 3.78 2.66 1.41
C LEU A 137 2.25 2.63 1.39
N GLN A 138 1.62 2.86 0.24
CA GLN A 138 0.18 2.78 0.08
C GLN A 138 -0.37 1.41 0.51
N GLU A 139 0.24 0.33 0.02
CA GLU A 139 -0.11 -1.04 0.41
C GLU A 139 0.02 -1.24 1.92
N SER A 140 1.12 -0.80 2.52
CA SER A 140 1.35 -0.90 3.96
C SER A 140 0.29 -0.15 4.78
N ARG A 141 -0.18 1.02 4.28
CA ARG A 141 -1.23 1.83 4.91
C ARG A 141 -2.59 1.17 4.79
N MET A 142 -2.92 0.57 3.66
CA MET A 142 -4.15 -0.20 3.51
C MET A 142 -4.19 -1.40 4.46
N ILE A 143 -3.09 -2.16 4.54
CA ILE A 143 -2.98 -3.29 5.48
C ILE A 143 -3.14 -2.81 6.93
N ALA A 144 -2.48 -1.71 7.30
CA ALA A 144 -2.59 -1.13 8.64
C ALA A 144 -4.02 -0.62 8.92
N LEU A 145 -4.70 -0.07 7.92
CA LEU A 145 -6.09 0.39 8.06
C LEU A 145 -7.01 -0.79 8.37
N CYS A 146 -6.93 -1.87 7.59
CA CYS A 146 -7.75 -3.05 7.81
C CYS A 146 -7.44 -3.74 9.14
N ALA A 147 -6.18 -3.71 9.59
CA ALA A 147 -5.80 -4.26 10.89
C ALA A 147 -6.32 -3.43 12.09
N ASN A 148 -6.45 -2.11 11.93
CA ASN A 148 -6.86 -1.19 13.02
C ASN A 148 -8.35 -0.79 12.96
N THR A 149 -9.10 -1.28 11.97
CA THR A 149 -10.51 -0.95 11.75
C THR A 149 -11.31 -2.25 11.70
N PRO A 150 -11.91 -2.69 12.83
CA PRO A 150 -12.63 -3.95 12.91
C PRO A 150 -13.73 -4.13 11.86
N GLU A 151 -14.34 -3.04 11.41
CA GLU A 151 -15.35 -3.02 10.36
C GLU A 151 -14.82 -3.51 9.00
N LEU A 152 -13.50 -3.45 8.79
CA LEU A 152 -12.80 -3.91 7.59
C LEU A 152 -12.18 -5.30 7.74
N SER A 153 -12.47 -6.02 8.83
CA SER A 153 -11.83 -7.33 9.09
C SER A 153 -12.12 -8.36 8.01
N SER A 154 -13.23 -8.23 7.26
CA SER A 154 -13.57 -9.10 6.13
C SER A 154 -12.63 -8.94 4.94
N LEU A 155 -11.99 -7.78 4.78
CA LEU A 155 -10.98 -7.51 3.74
C LEU A 155 -9.65 -8.18 4.05
N VAL A 156 -9.32 -8.30 5.34
CA VAL A 156 -8.20 -9.12 5.80
C VAL A 156 -8.62 -10.57 5.72
N LYS A 157 -8.77 -11.11 4.51
CA LYS A 157 -8.87 -12.56 4.33
C LYS A 157 -7.56 -13.11 4.87
N PRO A 158 -7.57 -13.84 6.00
CA PRO A 158 -6.35 -14.51 6.43
C PRO A 158 -5.98 -15.41 5.26
N ILE A 159 -4.83 -15.13 4.63
CA ILE A 159 -4.21 -16.05 3.69
C ILE A 159 -3.88 -17.25 4.56
N ALA A 160 -4.84 -18.16 4.70
CA ALA A 160 -4.69 -19.36 5.49
C ALA A 160 -3.53 -20.11 4.84
N PRO A 161 -2.39 -20.29 5.54
CA PRO A 161 -1.25 -21.01 4.99
C PRO A 161 -1.67 -22.49 4.89
N GLY A 162 -2.29 -22.87 3.78
CA GLY A 162 -2.79 -24.23 3.59
C GLY A 162 -3.95 -24.40 2.61
N GLN A 163 -4.71 -23.35 2.28
CA GLN A 163 -5.70 -23.45 1.19
C GLN A 163 -5.09 -23.06 -0.15
N GLN A 164 -4.20 -23.92 -0.64
CA GLN A 164 -4.09 -24.07 -2.10
C GLN A 164 -5.50 -24.40 -2.60
N GLN A 165 -5.97 -23.60 -3.56
CA GLN A 165 -7.19 -23.87 -4.31
C GLN A 165 -7.09 -25.26 -4.94
N GLN A 166 -7.58 -26.29 -4.25
CA GLN A 166 -8.13 -27.44 -4.95
C GLN A 166 -9.37 -26.90 -5.66
N GLN A 167 -9.17 -26.61 -6.95
CA GLN A 167 -10.25 -26.45 -7.90
C GLN A 167 -11.23 -27.59 -7.68
N GLN A 168 -12.50 -27.19 -7.55
CA GLN A 168 -13.68 -28.02 -7.58
C GLN A 168 -13.53 -29.12 -8.64
N GLN A 169 -13.34 -30.35 -8.18
CA GLN A 169 -13.75 -31.52 -8.94
C GLN A 169 -14.99 -32.09 -8.25
N ASP A 170 -15.99 -32.32 -9.09
CA ASP A 170 -17.33 -32.84 -8.87
C ASP A 170 -17.58 -33.70 -7.61
N PRO A 171 -18.75 -33.54 -6.96
CA PRO A 171 -19.22 -34.47 -5.94
C PRO A 171 -19.79 -35.71 -6.62
N SER A 172 -18.92 -36.62 -7.05
CA SER A 172 -19.33 -38.02 -7.23
C SER A 172 -19.14 -38.75 -5.91
N ALA A 173 -20.27 -39.08 -5.30
CA ALA A 173 -20.46 -39.96 -4.16
C ALA A 173 -19.42 -41.07 -4.11
N HIS A 174 -18.88 -41.39 -2.93
CA HIS A 174 -18.59 -42.77 -2.48
C HIS A 174 -18.39 -42.73 -0.96
N GLY A 175 -19.36 -43.29 -0.23
CA GLY A 175 -19.28 -43.46 1.21
C GLY A 175 -18.37 -44.62 1.57
N HIS A 176 -17.49 -44.42 2.55
CA HIS A 176 -16.94 -45.52 3.33
C HIS A 176 -16.86 -45.14 4.80
N SER A 177 -17.74 -45.78 5.56
CA SER A 177 -17.69 -45.95 7.00
C SER A 177 -16.43 -46.73 7.40
N HIS A 178 -15.59 -46.16 8.26
CA HIS A 178 -14.68 -46.97 9.08
C HIS A 178 -14.42 -46.34 10.46
N GLN A 179 -15.26 -46.79 11.41
CA GLN A 179 -14.92 -47.42 12.69
C GLN A 179 -13.57 -47.08 13.37
N HIS A 180 -13.72 -46.56 14.60
CA HIS A 180 -12.81 -46.34 15.73
C HIS A 180 -11.42 -47.03 15.79
N GLY A 181 -10.42 -46.20 16.14
CA GLY A 181 -9.22 -46.59 16.89
C GLY A 181 -8.62 -45.37 17.63
N PRO A 182 -8.27 -45.45 18.94
CA PRO A 182 -7.66 -44.35 19.69
C PRO A 182 -6.13 -44.39 19.55
N ASN A 183 -5.47 -43.23 19.70
CA ASN A 183 -4.03 -42.98 19.56
C ASN A 183 -3.47 -42.91 18.13
N CYS A 184 -3.56 -41.73 17.52
CA CYS A 184 -2.54 -41.25 16.58
C CYS A 184 -2.04 -39.87 17.04
N GLN A 185 -0.84 -39.86 17.60
CA GLN A 185 -0.01 -38.66 17.65
C GLN A 185 0.17 -38.17 16.21
N HIS A 186 -0.50 -37.07 15.88
CA HIS A 186 -0.36 -36.42 14.58
C HIS A 186 0.93 -35.60 14.60
N GLY A 187 2.06 -36.30 14.48
CA GLY A 187 3.33 -35.68 14.18
C GLY A 187 3.23 -35.05 12.80
N HIS A 188 2.89 -33.77 12.73
CA HIS A 188 3.18 -32.94 11.56
C HIS A 188 4.69 -32.86 11.44
N SER A 189 5.25 -33.88 10.78
CA SER A 189 6.58 -33.82 10.20
C SER A 189 6.52 -32.67 9.19
N HIS A 190 6.93 -31.49 9.64
CA HIS A 190 7.26 -30.38 8.78
C HIS A 190 8.45 -30.88 7.94
N GLY A 191 8.13 -31.47 6.79
CA GLY A 191 9.13 -31.80 5.78
C GLY A 191 9.99 -30.57 5.56
N MET A 192 11.31 -30.78 5.49
CA MET A 192 12.24 -29.69 5.25
C MET A 192 11.77 -28.86 4.03
N PRO A 193 11.84 -27.52 4.09
CA PRO A 193 11.45 -26.68 2.96
C PRO A 193 12.19 -27.13 1.71
N ASN A 194 11.52 -27.15 0.56
CA ASN A 194 12.18 -27.51 -0.69
C ASN A 194 13.28 -26.45 -1.02
N PRO A 195 14.31 -26.80 -1.83
CA PRO A 195 15.42 -25.87 -2.11
C PRO A 195 14.98 -24.52 -2.71
N GLN A 196 13.90 -24.51 -3.48
CA GLN A 196 13.33 -23.30 -4.08
C GLN A 196 12.72 -22.39 -3.02
N GLU A 197 11.97 -22.95 -2.07
CA GLU A 197 11.39 -22.24 -0.94
C GLU A 197 12.47 -21.68 -0.01
N MET A 198 13.55 -22.43 0.24
CA MET A 198 14.73 -21.93 0.95
C MET A 198 15.34 -20.70 0.28
N PHE A 199 15.44 -20.70 -1.05
CA PHE A 199 15.94 -19.55 -1.80
C PHE A 199 15.01 -18.33 -1.68
N GLU A 200 13.69 -18.54 -1.80
CA GLU A 200 12.70 -17.49 -1.63
C GLU A 200 12.71 -16.89 -0.22
N ILE A 201 12.84 -17.73 0.81
CA ILE A 201 12.97 -17.29 2.21
C ILE A 201 14.25 -16.46 2.38
N GLN A 202 15.37 -16.89 1.81
CA GLN A 202 16.64 -16.15 1.90
C GLN A 202 16.52 -14.77 1.26
N MET A 203 15.88 -14.68 0.09
CA MET A 203 15.58 -13.40 -0.58
C MET A 203 14.67 -12.51 0.28
N ALA A 204 13.62 -13.09 0.87
CA ALA A 204 12.70 -12.38 1.74
C ALA A 204 13.42 -11.78 2.95
N ILE A 205 14.31 -12.55 3.58
CA ILE A 205 15.15 -12.08 4.70
C ILE A 205 16.05 -10.91 4.28
N GLN A 206 16.64 -10.96 3.09
CA GLN A 206 17.44 -9.85 2.56
C GLN A 206 16.63 -8.59 2.27
N SER A 207 15.32 -8.71 2.07
CA SER A 207 14.40 -7.58 1.87
C SER A 207 13.94 -6.91 3.17
N LEU A 208 14.23 -7.50 4.34
CA LEU A 208 13.91 -6.91 5.63
C LEU A 208 14.64 -5.58 5.83
N SER A 209 14.02 -4.66 6.58
CA SER A 209 14.68 -3.44 7.03
C SER A 209 15.92 -3.79 7.89
N PRO A 210 16.93 -2.91 7.97
CA PRO A 210 18.13 -3.15 8.79
C PRO A 210 17.77 -3.52 10.24
N GLN A 211 16.82 -2.78 10.84
CA GLN A 211 16.34 -3.02 12.20
C GLN A 211 15.71 -4.41 12.36
N LEU A 212 14.81 -4.82 11.45
CA LEU A 212 14.17 -6.13 11.53
C LEU A 212 15.17 -7.28 11.31
N ARG A 213 16.22 -7.03 10.53
CA ARG A 213 17.32 -7.98 10.33
C ARG A 213 18.12 -8.19 11.61
N GLU A 214 18.47 -7.09 12.30
CA GLU A 214 19.13 -7.14 13.60
C GLU A 214 18.27 -7.87 14.64
N ASP A 215 16.98 -7.53 14.71
CA ASP A 215 16.01 -8.18 15.59
C ASP A 215 15.94 -9.68 15.31
N MET A 216 15.85 -10.09 14.03
CA MET A 216 15.83 -11.51 13.63
C MET A 216 17.09 -12.25 14.11
N VAL A 217 18.28 -11.68 13.89
CA VAL A 217 19.57 -12.27 14.29
C VAL A 217 19.64 -12.41 15.81
N ARG A 218 19.24 -11.36 16.55
CA ARG A 218 19.18 -11.36 18.02
C ARG A 218 18.26 -12.46 18.55
N ILE A 219 17.06 -12.56 18.00
CA ILE A 219 16.06 -13.58 18.38
C ILE A 219 16.60 -14.98 18.09
N GLN A 220 17.19 -15.20 16.92
CA GLN A 220 17.76 -16.48 16.54
C GLN A 220 18.92 -16.89 17.46
N GLN A 221 19.81 -15.96 17.82
CA GLN A 221 20.91 -16.19 18.75
C GLN A 221 20.40 -16.55 20.16
N ARG A 222 19.33 -15.89 20.63
CA ARG A 222 18.68 -16.19 21.91
C ARG A 222 18.08 -17.61 21.92
N MET A 223 17.40 -18.00 20.86
CA MET A 223 16.86 -19.36 20.75
C MET A 223 17.98 -20.41 20.68
N GLN A 224 19.08 -20.12 19.97
CA GLN A 224 20.25 -21.01 19.90
C GLN A 224 20.97 -21.19 21.24
N SER A 225 20.92 -20.19 22.12
CA SER A 225 21.43 -20.31 23.49
C SER A 225 20.48 -21.02 24.45
N GLY A 226 19.34 -21.53 23.96
CA GLY A 226 18.33 -22.23 24.75
C GLY A 226 17.44 -21.30 25.57
N GLN A 227 17.53 -19.99 25.37
CA GLN A 227 16.66 -19.03 26.04
C GLN A 227 15.34 -18.88 25.26
N PRO A 228 14.18 -18.87 25.94
CA PRO A 228 12.92 -18.60 25.29
C PRO A 228 12.89 -17.15 24.76
N PRO A 229 12.23 -16.89 23.61
CA PRO A 229 11.99 -15.53 23.13
C PRO A 229 11.25 -14.70 24.19
N THR A 230 11.60 -13.43 24.33
CA THR A 230 10.82 -12.51 25.17
C THR A 230 9.46 -12.20 24.51
N PRO A 231 8.49 -11.63 25.25
CA PRO A 231 7.24 -11.16 24.65
C PRO A 231 7.47 -10.15 23.51
N GLU A 232 8.48 -9.29 23.65
CA GLU A 232 8.89 -8.36 22.60
C GLU A 232 9.45 -9.10 21.37
N ASP A 233 10.30 -10.11 21.58
CA ASP A 233 10.79 -10.95 20.49
C ASP A 233 9.65 -11.64 19.74
N ALA A 234 8.60 -12.08 20.43
CA ALA A 234 7.45 -12.71 19.81
C ALA A 234 6.70 -11.75 18.86
N VAL A 235 6.53 -10.49 19.25
CA VAL A 235 5.94 -9.45 18.38
C VAL A 235 6.83 -9.21 17.16
N LYS A 236 8.14 -9.09 17.35
CA LYS A 236 9.09 -8.91 16.24
C LYS A 236 9.14 -10.10 15.30
N MET A 237 9.05 -11.31 15.84
CA MET A 237 9.00 -12.53 15.05
C MET A 237 7.74 -12.60 14.19
N GLN A 238 6.58 -12.19 14.71
CA GLN A 238 5.35 -12.06 13.93
C GLN A 238 5.49 -11.02 12.82
N GLU A 239 6.11 -9.87 13.10
CA GLU A 239 6.37 -8.83 12.11
C GLU A 239 7.28 -9.34 10.97
N ILE A 240 8.37 -10.04 11.32
CA ILE A 240 9.28 -10.68 10.36
C ILE A 240 8.54 -11.74 9.52
N GLN A 241 7.76 -12.62 10.16
CA GLN A 241 6.98 -13.64 9.46
C GLN A 241 5.96 -13.04 8.50
N ARG A 242 5.29 -11.95 8.89
CA ARG A 242 4.35 -11.22 8.03
C ARG A 242 5.06 -10.67 6.80
N HIS A 243 6.24 -10.04 6.99
CA HIS A 243 7.03 -9.50 5.88
C HIS A 243 7.48 -10.60 4.92
N VAL A 244 8.01 -11.71 5.44
CA VAL A 244 8.46 -12.85 4.64
C VAL A 244 7.30 -13.46 3.86
N THR A 245 6.14 -13.61 4.50
CA THR A 245 4.93 -14.16 3.85
C THR A 245 4.44 -13.26 2.73
N ALA A 246 4.36 -11.95 2.97
CA ALA A 246 3.97 -10.96 1.97
C ALA A 246 4.93 -10.98 0.76
N PHE A 247 6.24 -10.99 1.02
CA PHE A 247 7.26 -11.07 -0.02
C PHE A 247 7.10 -12.33 -0.90
N MET A 248 6.92 -13.50 -0.28
CA MET A 248 6.73 -14.75 -1.01
C MET A 248 5.45 -14.73 -1.84
N ALA A 249 4.35 -14.17 -1.31
CA ALA A 249 3.11 -14.01 -2.07
C ALA A 249 3.33 -13.16 -3.32
N THR A 250 4.03 -12.03 -3.18
CA THR A 250 4.38 -11.14 -4.30
C THR A 250 5.27 -11.82 -5.33
N MET A 251 6.33 -12.52 -4.90
CA MET A 251 7.22 -13.26 -5.82
C MET A 251 6.47 -14.34 -6.61
N ARG A 252 5.56 -15.07 -5.95
CA ARG A 252 4.73 -16.07 -6.62
C ARG A 252 3.82 -15.41 -7.65
N GLN A 253 3.18 -14.28 -7.35
CA GLN A 253 2.36 -13.56 -8.32
C GLN A 253 3.16 -13.16 -9.58
N PHE A 254 4.39 -12.66 -9.41
CA PHE A 254 5.26 -12.34 -10.55
C PHE A 254 5.65 -13.58 -11.39
N ALA A 255 5.92 -14.72 -10.74
CA ALA A 255 6.23 -15.96 -11.44
C ALA A 255 5.05 -16.48 -12.29
N HIS A 256 3.82 -16.42 -11.75
CA HIS A 256 2.62 -16.83 -12.47
C HIS A 256 2.32 -15.91 -13.66
N ASN A 257 2.44 -14.59 -13.47
CA ASN A 257 2.22 -13.61 -14.55
C ASN A 257 3.25 -13.72 -15.68
N SER A 258 4.46 -14.20 -15.39
CA SER A 258 5.51 -14.43 -16.40
C SER A 258 5.27 -15.68 -17.24
N SER A 259 4.47 -16.62 -16.73
CA SER A 259 4.19 -17.92 -17.37
C SER A 259 3.05 -17.85 -18.40
N ALA A 260 2.12 -16.89 -18.24
CA ALA A 260 0.93 -16.75 -19.07
C ALA A 260 1.13 -15.98 -20.40
N LYS A 261 2.37 -15.58 -20.72
CA LYS A 261 2.73 -14.82 -21.94
C LYS A 261 3.54 -15.63 -22.97
N LYS A 262 3.57 -16.96 -22.84
CA LYS A 262 4.11 -17.88 -23.85
C LYS A 262 2.98 -18.67 -24.49
#